data_AF-A0A9P6L800-F1
#
_entry.id   AF-A0A9P6L800-F1
#
_cell.length_a   1.000
_cell.length_b   1.000
_cell.length_c   1.000
_cell.angle_alpha   90.00
_cell.angle_beta   90.00
_cell.angle_gamma   90.00
#
_symmetry.space_group_name_H-M   'P 1'
#
loop_
_entity.id
_entity.type
_entity.pdbx_description
1 polymer ?
#
loop_
_entity_poly.entity_id
_entity_poly.type
_entity_poly.pdbx_seq_one_letter_code
_entity_poly.pdbx_strand_id
1 'polypeptide(L)'
;PTLASTGPSRSREPFPEISVKVHIRRPGKDAWVYLGRATVTQEILGQSSRVVVRSATNDKIMTTFHESCDLQAEKRGNFVVIGCVESSRVVSWSLNALNNSETLRLLASIELACYKCKQAVGDPRMHSKIRRRIAHVIKEDRRKRHKRRRDQDALVDALARTDINSQ
;
A
#
# COMPACT_ATOMS: atom_id res chain seq x y z
N PRO A 1 17.81 19.56 -50.44
CA PRO A 1 18.29 19.39 -49.05
C PRO A 1 17.17 19.62 -48.05
N THR A 2 16.58 18.54 -47.53
CA THR A 2 15.56 18.57 -46.46
C THR A 2 15.77 17.33 -45.60
N LEU A 3 16.50 17.50 -44.50
CA LEU A 3 16.68 16.45 -43.48
C LEU A 3 15.48 16.49 -42.54
N ALA A 4 14.61 15.49 -42.65
CA ALA A 4 13.60 15.22 -41.65
C ALA A 4 14.30 14.68 -40.39
N SER A 5 14.23 15.46 -39.31
CA SER A 5 14.62 15.02 -37.96
C SER A 5 13.59 14.04 -37.43
N THR A 6 13.81 12.74 -37.64
CA THR A 6 13.17 11.69 -36.83
C THR A 6 13.86 11.66 -35.48
N GLY A 7 13.38 12.49 -34.54
CA GLY A 7 13.75 12.35 -33.15
C GLY A 7 13.36 10.95 -32.65
N PRO A 8 14.19 10.27 -31.85
CA PRO A 8 13.83 8.96 -31.32
C PRO A 8 12.56 9.11 -30.49
N SER A 9 11.50 8.39 -30.86
CA SER A 9 10.39 8.13 -29.95
C SER A 9 11.02 7.52 -28.70
N ARG A 10 11.03 8.26 -27.59
CA ARG A 10 11.45 7.75 -26.29
C ARG A 10 10.46 6.65 -25.89
N SER A 11 10.64 5.44 -26.43
CA SER A 11 10.07 4.22 -25.88
C SER A 11 10.70 4.06 -24.51
N ARG A 12 10.06 4.70 -23.52
CA ARG A 12 10.42 4.65 -22.11
C ARG A 12 10.61 3.17 -21.76
N GLU A 13 11.83 2.79 -21.37
CA GLU A 13 12.14 1.42 -21.00
C GLU A 13 11.11 0.90 -19.97
N PRO A 14 10.71 -0.38 -20.05
CA PRO A 14 9.82 -0.98 -19.07
C PRO A 14 10.41 -0.77 -17.68
N PHE A 15 9.60 -0.25 -16.75
CA PHE A 15 10.05 -0.11 -15.37
C PHE A 15 10.36 -1.51 -14.83
N PRO A 16 11.58 -1.78 -14.30
CA PRO A 16 11.95 -3.13 -13.92
C PRO A 16 11.01 -3.67 -12.86
N GLU A 17 10.52 -4.88 -13.09
CA GLU A 17 9.58 -5.55 -12.21
C GLU A 17 10.16 -5.77 -10.82
N ILE A 18 9.31 -5.65 -9.78
CA ILE A 18 9.73 -5.84 -8.38
C ILE A 18 9.03 -7.07 -7.82
N SER A 19 9.82 -8.07 -7.42
CA SER A 19 9.30 -9.26 -6.74
C SER A 19 9.05 -9.00 -5.26
N VAL A 20 7.86 -9.36 -4.77
CA VAL A 20 7.45 -9.14 -3.37
C VAL A 20 6.74 -10.34 -2.76
N LYS A 21 6.79 -10.47 -1.42
CA LYS A 21 5.84 -11.29 -0.65
C LYS A 21 4.70 -10.41 -0.16
N VAL A 22 3.46 -10.83 -0.37
CA VAL A 22 2.27 -10.03 -0.12
C VAL A 22 1.54 -10.51 1.13
N HIS A 23 1.25 -9.58 2.03
CA HIS A 23 0.29 -9.79 3.12
C HIS A 23 -0.82 -8.74 3.05
N ILE A 24 -2.01 -9.14 3.46
CA ILE A 24 -3.17 -8.26 3.58
C ILE A 24 -3.73 -8.32 5.00
N ARG A 25 -4.24 -7.20 5.48
CA ARG A 25 -5.15 -7.16 6.62
C ARG A 25 -6.43 -6.47 6.18
N ARG A 26 -7.52 -7.23 6.18
CA ARG A 26 -8.85 -6.75 5.79
C ARG A 26 -9.50 -5.95 6.93
N PRO A 27 -10.50 -5.12 6.63
CA PRO A 27 -11.22 -4.36 7.66
C PRO A 27 -11.79 -5.26 8.75
N GLY A 28 -11.62 -4.84 10.00
CA GLY A 28 -12.10 -5.60 11.16
C GLY A 28 -11.26 -6.85 11.52
N LYS A 29 -10.21 -7.15 10.75
CA LYS A 29 -9.23 -8.19 11.10
C LYS A 29 -7.97 -7.53 11.65
N ASP A 30 -7.36 -8.15 12.66
CA ASP A 30 -6.17 -7.62 13.32
C ASP A 30 -4.87 -8.28 12.82
N ALA A 31 -4.96 -9.53 12.38
CA ALA A 31 -3.86 -10.31 11.84
C ALA A 31 -3.58 -10.01 10.36
N TRP A 32 -2.30 -10.13 9.98
CA TRP A 32 -1.88 -10.18 8.59
C TRP A 32 -2.11 -11.58 8.02
N VAL A 33 -2.61 -11.64 6.79
CA VAL A 33 -2.82 -12.88 6.04
C VAL A 33 -1.86 -12.89 4.86
N TYR A 34 -1.01 -13.90 4.77
CA TYR A 34 -0.13 -14.09 3.62
C TYR A 34 -0.96 -14.50 2.39
N LEU A 35 -0.74 -13.81 1.27
CA LEU A 35 -1.45 -14.07 0.01
C LEU A 35 -0.57 -14.70 -1.07
N GLY A 36 0.75 -14.81 -0.85
CA GLY A 36 1.68 -15.37 -1.83
C GLY A 36 2.79 -14.41 -2.26
N ARG A 37 3.52 -14.84 -3.28
CA ARG A 37 4.50 -14.01 -3.99
C ARG A 37 3.81 -13.28 -5.13
N ALA A 38 4.27 -12.07 -5.41
CA ALA A 38 3.75 -11.25 -6.49
C ALA A 38 4.86 -10.52 -7.22
N THR A 39 4.56 -10.16 -8.46
CA THR A 39 5.33 -9.24 -9.28
C THR A 39 4.62 -7.90 -9.28
N VAL A 40 5.37 -6.82 -9.05
CA VAL A 40 4.86 -5.44 -9.09
C VAL A 40 5.38 -4.78 -10.36
N THR A 41 4.45 -4.28 -11.18
CA THR A 41 4.73 -3.54 -12.40
C THR A 41 4.15 -2.13 -12.31
N GLN A 42 4.79 -1.18 -13.00
CA GLN A 42 4.25 0.17 -13.18
C GLN A 42 3.78 0.35 -14.61
N GLU A 43 2.46 0.44 -14.78
CA GLU A 43 1.82 0.63 -16.07
C GLU A 43 1.51 2.13 -16.27
N ILE A 44 1.75 2.63 -17.48
CA ILE A 44 1.49 4.03 -17.85
C ILE A 44 0.53 4.02 -19.03
N LEU A 45 -0.65 4.62 -18.85
CA LEU A 45 -1.64 4.79 -19.91
C LEU A 45 -1.86 6.29 -20.13
N GLY A 46 -1.29 6.82 -21.19
CA GLY A 46 -1.29 8.25 -21.48
C GLY A 46 -0.63 9.06 -20.36
N GLN A 47 -1.39 9.94 -19.72
CA GLN A 47 -0.94 10.73 -18.56
C GLN A 47 -1.23 10.07 -17.20
N SER A 48 -1.82 8.88 -17.18
CA SER A 48 -2.13 8.14 -15.96
C SER A 48 -1.06 7.08 -15.70
N SER A 49 -0.67 6.91 -14.43
CA SER A 49 0.18 5.79 -13.99
C SER A 49 -0.55 4.96 -12.95
N ARG A 50 -0.34 3.64 -12.98
CA ARG A 50 -0.81 2.71 -11.97
C ARG A 50 0.26 1.69 -11.63
N VAL A 51 0.32 1.31 -10.36
CA VAL A 51 1.11 0.17 -9.89
C VAL A 51 0.19 -1.03 -9.80
N VAL A 52 0.52 -2.10 -10.52
CA VAL A 52 -0.25 -3.35 -10.53
C VAL A 52 0.53 -4.41 -9.76
N VAL A 53 -0.13 -5.04 -8.79
CA VAL A 53 0.44 -6.15 -8.02
C VAL A 53 -0.22 -7.43 -8.50
N ARG A 54 0.57 -8.34 -9.05
CA ARG A 54 0.09 -9.51 -9.78
C ARG A 54 0.67 -10.78 -9.18
N SER A 55 -0.17 -11.77 -8.94
CA SER A 55 0.27 -13.03 -8.34
C SER A 55 1.30 -13.72 -9.22
N ALA A 56 2.44 -14.10 -8.65
CA ALA A 56 3.52 -14.74 -9.39
C ALA A 56 3.16 -16.16 -9.87
N THR A 57 2.09 -16.76 -9.34
CA THR A 57 1.70 -18.14 -9.67
C THR A 57 0.68 -18.27 -10.79
N ASN A 58 -0.18 -17.26 -10.98
CA ASN A 58 -1.30 -17.34 -11.92
C ASN A 58 -1.59 -16.02 -12.65
N ASP A 59 -0.70 -15.04 -12.52
CA ASP A 59 -0.79 -13.73 -13.16
C ASP A 59 -2.08 -12.94 -12.85
N LYS A 60 -2.84 -13.37 -11.82
CA LYS A 60 -4.05 -12.68 -11.40
C LYS A 60 -3.69 -11.40 -10.66
N ILE A 61 -4.35 -10.30 -11.02
CA ILE A 61 -4.22 -9.03 -10.31
C ILE A 61 -4.75 -9.19 -8.88
N MET A 62 -3.90 -8.90 -7.91
CA MET A 62 -4.24 -8.93 -6.48
C MET A 62 -4.74 -7.57 -6.02
N THR A 63 -4.09 -6.50 -6.46
CA THR A 63 -4.47 -5.11 -6.18
C THR A 63 -3.85 -4.17 -7.21
N THR A 64 -4.35 -2.94 -7.26
CA THR A 64 -3.84 -1.88 -8.13
C THR A 64 -3.87 -0.56 -7.38
N PHE A 65 -2.77 0.18 -7.41
CA PHE A 65 -2.64 1.51 -6.81
C PHE A 65 -2.52 2.56 -7.92
N HIS A 66 -3.33 3.60 -7.85
CA HIS A 66 -3.44 4.63 -8.89
C HIS A 66 -3.94 5.94 -8.26
N GLU A 67 -4.05 7.00 -9.06
CA GLU A 67 -4.37 8.36 -8.59
C GLU A 67 -5.64 8.46 -7.73
N SER A 68 -6.69 7.66 -7.99
CA SER A 68 -7.92 7.67 -7.17
C SER A 68 -7.82 6.88 -5.86
N CYS A 69 -6.73 6.16 -5.60
CA CYS A 69 -6.56 5.46 -4.34
C CYS A 69 -6.31 6.45 -3.19
N ASP A 70 -7.20 6.47 -2.22
CA ASP A 70 -7.00 7.16 -0.95
C ASP A 70 -6.11 6.32 -0.04
N LEU A 71 -4.79 6.49 -0.17
CA LEU A 71 -3.82 5.68 0.56
C LEU A 71 -2.73 6.48 1.26
N GLN A 72 -2.04 5.80 2.17
CA GLN A 72 -0.76 6.20 2.72
C GLN A 72 0.19 5.00 2.66
N ALA A 73 1.38 5.19 2.09
CA ALA A 73 2.45 4.20 2.06
C ALA A 73 3.60 4.63 2.96
N GLU A 74 4.26 3.67 3.61
CA GLU A 74 5.45 3.91 4.42
C GLU A 74 6.43 2.73 4.33
N LYS A 75 7.72 3.03 4.39
CA LYS A 75 8.78 2.01 4.48
C LYS A 75 8.98 1.56 5.92
N ARG A 76 9.10 0.25 6.13
CA ARG A 76 9.49 -0.38 7.41
C ARG A 76 10.47 -1.52 7.16
N GLY A 77 11.77 -1.27 7.28
CA GLY A 77 12.77 -2.27 6.87
C GLY A 77 12.68 -2.55 5.38
N ASN A 78 12.50 -3.83 4.99
CA ASN A 78 12.28 -4.26 3.59
C ASN A 78 10.79 -4.33 3.21
N PHE A 79 9.92 -3.78 4.04
CA PHE A 79 8.48 -3.75 3.79
C PHE A 79 8.04 -2.37 3.34
N VAL A 80 7.15 -2.33 2.36
CA VAL A 80 6.27 -1.18 2.10
C VAL A 80 4.90 -1.52 2.68
N VAL A 81 4.50 -0.77 3.72
CA VAL A 81 3.18 -0.91 4.35
C VAL A 81 2.27 0.16 3.79
N ILE A 82 1.11 -0.25 3.28
CA ILE A 82 0.17 0.62 2.59
C ILE A 82 -1.17 0.52 3.32
N GLY A 83 -1.69 1.64 3.79
CA GLY A 83 -3.07 1.74 4.29
C GLY A 83 -3.95 2.37 3.21
N CYS A 84 -4.90 1.62 2.67
CA CYS A 84 -5.90 2.13 1.74
C CYS A 84 -7.22 2.36 2.47
N VAL A 85 -7.88 3.49 2.21
CA VAL A 85 -9.20 3.82 2.74
C VAL A 85 -10.25 3.50 1.67
N GLU A 86 -11.13 2.55 1.97
CA GLU A 86 -12.24 2.13 1.12
C GLU A 86 -13.55 2.30 1.91
N SER A 87 -14.45 3.18 1.45
CA SER A 87 -15.76 3.41 2.08
C SER A 87 -15.71 3.55 3.61
N SER A 88 -14.77 4.37 4.12
CA SER A 88 -14.45 4.62 5.55
C SER A 88 -13.73 3.50 6.32
N ARG A 89 -13.43 2.37 5.67
CA ARG A 89 -12.69 1.25 6.25
C ARG A 89 -11.26 1.22 5.75
N VAL A 90 -10.36 0.63 6.52
CA VAL A 90 -8.94 0.52 6.15
C VAL A 90 -8.61 -0.91 5.74
N VAL A 91 -8.12 -1.06 4.51
CA VAL A 91 -7.44 -2.26 4.04
C VAL A 91 -5.94 -2.00 4.13
N SER A 92 -5.20 -2.82 4.87
CA SER A 92 -3.74 -2.71 4.92
C SER A 92 -3.09 -3.74 4.02
N TRP A 93 -2.09 -3.32 3.26
CA TRP A 93 -1.20 -4.19 2.48
C TRP A 93 0.22 -4.08 3.03
N SER A 94 0.95 -5.18 3.00
CA SER A 94 2.37 -5.22 3.33
C SER A 94 3.10 -5.97 2.23
N LEU A 95 3.94 -5.24 1.50
CA LEU A 95 4.72 -5.76 0.38
C LEU A 95 6.17 -5.86 0.83
N ASN A 96 6.69 -7.08 0.97
CA ASN A 96 8.07 -7.33 1.37
C ASN A 96 8.94 -7.51 0.13
N ALA A 97 9.81 -6.55 -0.15
CA ALA A 97 10.74 -6.61 -1.27
C ALA A 97 12.03 -7.35 -0.89
N LEU A 98 12.82 -7.74 -1.90
CA LEU A 98 14.01 -8.57 -1.68
C LEU A 98 15.14 -7.84 -0.94
N ASN A 99 15.25 -6.53 -1.12
CA ASN A 99 16.28 -5.71 -0.51
C ASN A 99 15.83 -4.26 -0.35
N ASN A 100 16.68 -3.45 0.28
CA ASN A 100 16.39 -2.04 0.56
C ASN A 100 16.19 -1.21 -0.72
N SER A 101 17.00 -1.46 -1.76
CA SER A 101 16.88 -0.76 -3.05
C SER A 101 15.51 -1.01 -3.69
N GLU A 102 15.11 -2.28 -3.80
CA GLU A 102 13.77 -2.68 -4.28
C GLU A 102 12.65 -2.05 -3.45
N THR A 103 12.84 -1.97 -2.13
CA THR A 103 11.85 -1.38 -1.21
C THR A 103 11.66 0.12 -1.50
N LEU A 104 12.76 0.85 -1.74
CA LEU A 104 12.72 2.27 -2.08
C LEU A 104 12.12 2.50 -3.47
N ARG A 105 12.49 1.68 -4.47
CA ARG A 105 11.90 1.72 -5.81
C ARG A 105 10.39 1.48 -5.76
N LEU A 106 9.97 0.49 -4.98
CA LEU A 106 8.55 0.18 -4.78
C LEU A 106 7.79 1.32 -4.13
N LEU A 107 8.32 1.91 -3.04
CA LEU A 107 7.69 3.04 -2.37
C LEU A 107 7.53 4.23 -3.32
N ALA A 108 8.62 4.61 -4.01
CA ALA A 108 8.59 5.72 -4.96
C ALA A 108 7.61 5.49 -6.11
N SER A 109 7.54 4.26 -6.63
CA SER A 109 6.60 3.89 -7.69
C SER A 109 5.14 4.03 -7.24
N ILE A 110 4.80 3.57 -6.02
CA ILE A 110 3.48 3.73 -5.44
C ILE A 110 3.14 5.20 -5.21
N GLU A 111 4.04 5.96 -4.59
CA GLU A 111 3.84 7.39 -4.33
C GLU A 111 3.62 8.16 -5.62
N LEU A 112 4.42 7.91 -6.66
CA LEU A 112 4.29 8.56 -7.95
C LEU A 112 2.97 8.21 -8.66
N ALA A 113 2.58 6.93 -8.67
CA ALA A 113 1.36 6.48 -9.32
C ALA A 113 0.08 6.95 -8.59
N CYS A 114 0.15 7.18 -7.29
CA CYS A 114 -0.97 7.62 -6.46
C CYS A 114 -0.97 9.13 -6.19
N TYR A 115 0.02 9.85 -6.71
CA TYR A 115 0.10 11.30 -6.53
C TYR A 115 -1.03 11.98 -7.30
N LYS A 116 -1.92 12.68 -6.57
CA LYS A 116 -3.08 13.39 -7.14
C LYS A 116 -2.68 14.70 -7.80
N CYS A 117 -1.91 14.63 -8.88
CA CYS A 117 -1.35 15.79 -9.56
C CYS A 117 -2.43 16.79 -10.01
N LYS A 118 -3.57 16.30 -10.52
CA LYS A 118 -4.66 17.16 -11.01
C LYS A 118 -5.31 17.96 -9.88
N GLN A 119 -5.53 17.32 -8.73
CA GLN A 119 -6.10 17.99 -7.55
C GLN A 119 -5.08 18.91 -6.86
N ALA A 120 -3.80 18.54 -6.84
CA ALA A 120 -2.75 19.37 -6.28
C ALA A 120 -2.55 20.68 -7.04
N VAL A 121 -2.73 20.66 -8.36
CA VAL A 121 -2.63 21.87 -9.21
C VAL A 121 -3.92 22.70 -9.17
N GLY A 122 -5.09 22.05 -9.16
CA GLY A 122 -6.39 22.75 -9.17
C GLY A 122 -6.81 23.36 -7.83
N ASP A 123 -6.58 22.67 -6.71
CA ASP A 123 -6.84 23.20 -5.36
C ASP A 123 -5.91 22.54 -4.30
N PRO A 124 -4.76 23.18 -4.01
CA PRO A 124 -3.80 22.67 -3.02
C PRO A 124 -4.36 22.51 -1.59
N ARG A 125 -5.34 23.34 -1.20
CA ARG A 125 -5.93 23.32 0.15
C ARG A 125 -6.84 22.11 0.30
N MET A 126 -7.66 21.82 -0.71
CA MET A 126 -8.48 20.61 -0.74
C MET A 126 -7.63 19.34 -0.75
N HIS A 127 -6.55 19.30 -1.55
CA HIS A 127 -5.62 18.18 -1.57
C HIS A 127 -5.04 17.89 -0.18
N SER A 128 -4.61 18.93 0.54
CA SER A 128 -4.10 18.82 1.91
C SER A 128 -5.16 18.37 2.93
N LYS A 129 -6.43 18.73 2.74
CA LYS A 129 -7.55 18.29 3.59
C LYS A 129 -7.84 16.80 3.40
N ILE A 130 -7.82 16.32 2.15
CA ILE A 130 -8.00 14.90 1.82
C ILE A 130 -6.88 14.06 2.45
N ARG A 131 -5.61 14.43 2.26
CA ARG A 131 -4.48 13.72 2.87
C ARG A 131 -4.57 13.63 4.39
N ARG A 132 -4.96 14.72 5.06
CA ARG A 132 -5.18 14.74 6.51
C ARG A 132 -6.31 13.80 6.94
N ARG A 133 -7.42 13.78 6.19
CA ARG A 133 -8.54 12.86 6.45
C ARG A 133 -8.10 11.40 6.32
N ILE A 134 -7.37 11.05 5.27
CA ILE A 134 -6.83 9.70 5.04
C ILE A 134 -5.94 9.29 6.22
N ALA A 135 -4.97 10.12 6.57
CA ALA A 135 -4.06 9.86 7.70
C ALA A 135 -4.82 9.68 9.02
N HIS A 136 -5.86 10.49 9.26
CA HIS A 136 -6.71 10.37 10.44
C HIS A 136 -7.45 9.02 10.49
N VAL A 137 -8.09 8.61 9.38
CA VAL A 137 -8.83 7.34 9.30
C VAL A 137 -7.89 6.15 9.54
N ILE A 138 -6.69 6.16 8.92
CA ILE A 138 -5.68 5.11 9.10
C ILE A 138 -5.16 5.07 10.55
N LYS A 139 -4.92 6.24 11.15
CA LYS A 139 -4.48 6.34 12.54
C LYS A 139 -5.54 5.82 13.52
N GLU A 140 -6.80 6.17 13.31
CA GLU A 140 -7.91 5.71 14.15
C GLU A 140 -8.14 4.20 14.02
N ASP A 141 -8.05 3.63 12.80
CA ASP A 141 -8.06 2.18 12.62
C ASP A 141 -6.91 1.52 13.40
N ARG A 142 -5.69 2.04 13.29
CA ARG A 142 -4.53 1.54 14.05
C ARG A 142 -4.76 1.59 15.56
N ARG A 143 -5.34 2.68 16.07
CA ARG A 143 -5.68 2.84 17.48
C ARG A 143 -6.69 1.80 17.95
N LYS A 144 -7.77 1.60 17.18
CA LYS A 144 -8.81 0.59 17.48
C LYS A 144 -8.23 -0.82 17.51
N ARG A 145 -7.38 -1.18 16.54
CA ARG A 145 -6.68 -2.48 16.51
C ARG A 145 -5.76 -2.68 17.70
N HIS A 146 -5.01 -1.65 18.09
CA HIS A 146 -4.15 -1.71 19.26
C HIS A 146 -4.95 -1.91 20.54
N LYS A 147 -6.07 -1.19 20.69
CA LYS A 147 -6.97 -1.34 21.84
C LYS A 147 -7.51 -2.78 21.91
N ARG A 148 -8.05 -3.32 20.82
CA ARG A 148 -8.58 -4.70 20.80
C ARG A 148 -7.56 -5.77 21.20
N ARG A 149 -6.32 -5.67 20.69
CA ARG A 149 -5.26 -6.61 21.08
C ARG A 149 -4.93 -6.52 22.57
N ARG A 150 -4.73 -5.31 23.09
CA ARG A 150 -4.48 -5.10 24.52
C ARG A 150 -5.63 -5.63 25.39
N ASP A 151 -6.87 -5.37 25.00
CA ASP A 151 -8.05 -5.82 25.74
C ASP A 151 -8.18 -7.37 25.69
N GLN A 152 -7.78 -8.00 24.58
CA GLN A 152 -7.67 -9.46 24.45
C GLN A 152 -6.56 -10.04 25.34
N ASP A 153 -5.37 -9.44 25.33
CA ASP A 153 -4.24 -9.86 26.16
C ASP A 153 -4.60 -9.77 27.66
N ALA A 154 -5.27 -8.69 28.07
CA ALA A 154 -5.73 -8.51 29.45
C ALA A 154 -6.76 -9.56 29.89
N LEU A 155 -7.64 -10.01 28.98
CA LEU A 155 -8.60 -11.08 29.26
C LEU A 155 -7.89 -12.44 29.44
N VAL A 156 -6.90 -12.73 28.60
CA VAL A 156 -6.07 -13.93 28.72
C VAL A 156 -5.31 -13.95 30.04
N ASP A 157 -4.71 -12.82 30.43
CA ASP A 157 -4.01 -12.68 31.71
C ASP A 157 -4.95 -12.86 32.91
N ALA A 158 -6.18 -12.34 32.84
CA ALA A 158 -7.17 -12.51 33.89
C ALA A 158 -7.59 -13.98 34.02
N LEU A 159 -7.84 -14.67 32.90
CA LEU A 159 -8.20 -16.09 32.90
C LEU A 159 -7.08 -16.95 33.50
N ALA A 160 -5.83 -16.73 33.09
CA ALA A 160 -4.67 -17.46 33.59
C ALA A 160 -4.47 -17.31 35.11
N ARG A 161 -4.86 -16.17 35.69
CA ARG A 161 -4.83 -15.94 37.15
C ARG A 161 -5.96 -16.63 37.90
N THR A 162 -7.07 -16.95 37.22
CA THR A 162 -8.24 -17.56 37.86
C THR A 162 -8.05 -19.07 38.03
N ASP A 163 -7.46 -19.75 37.03
CA ASP A 163 -7.22 -21.20 37.06
C ASP A 163 -6.24 -21.65 38.17
N ILE A 164 -5.34 -20.77 38.61
CA ILE A 164 -4.35 -21.06 39.67
C ILE A 164 -4.97 -20.99 41.09
N ASN A 165 -6.13 -20.34 41.25
CA ASN A 165 -6.81 -20.18 42.55
C ASN A 165 -7.96 -21.18 42.77
N SER A 166 -8.15 -22.15 41.86
CA SER A 166 -9.22 -23.17 41.91
C SER A 166 -8.73 -24.58 42.24
N GLN A 167 -7.57 -24.72 42.90
CA GLN A 167 -7.15 -25.94 43.60
C GLN A 167 -6.96 -25.68 45.09
#